data_AF-A0A135U744-F1
#
_entry.id   AF-A0A135U744-F1
#
_cell.length_a   1.000
_cell.length_b   1.000
_cell.length_c   1.000
_cell.angle_alpha   90.00
_cell.angle_beta   90.00
_cell.angle_gamma   90.00
#
_symmetry.space_group_name_H-M   'P 1'
#
loop_
_entity.id
_entity.type
_entity.pdbx_description
1 polymer ?
#
loop_
_entity_poly.entity_id
_entity_poly.type
_entity_poly.pdbx_seq_one_letter_code
_entity_poly.pdbx_strand_id
1 'polypeptide(L)'
;MADPKDLKIAIIGAGMGGLGCALALAKKGFKHIDVYETASNLGFVGAGIQMPPNVVRVLDRLGCWPEIEKTCTDVKSSSIR
;
A
#
# COMPACT_ATOMS: atom_id res chain seq x y z
N MET A 1 23.78 -14.01 -16.76
CA MET A 1 22.45 -13.38 -16.94
C MET A 1 22.35 -12.24 -15.94
N ALA A 2 21.76 -11.11 -16.30
CA ALA A 2 21.56 -10.01 -15.35
C ALA A 2 20.62 -10.47 -14.22
N ASP A 3 20.92 -10.08 -12.97
CA ASP A 3 20.04 -10.38 -11.82
C ASP A 3 18.72 -9.63 -12.02
N PRO A 4 17.55 -10.30 -11.99
CA PRO A 4 16.25 -9.63 -12.06
C PRO A 4 16.07 -8.51 -11.01
N LYS A 5 16.81 -8.56 -9.89
CA LYS A 5 16.76 -7.53 -8.84
C LYS A 5 17.38 -6.18 -9.24
N ASP A 6 18.18 -6.16 -10.30
CA ASP A 6 18.80 -4.94 -10.85
C ASP A 6 17.96 -4.29 -11.97
N LEU A 7 16.75 -4.80 -12.23
CA LEU A 7 15.82 -4.15 -13.17
C LEU A 7 15.42 -2.75 -12.68
N LYS A 8 15.33 -1.80 -13.62
CA LYS A 8 14.73 -0.48 -13.39
C LYS A 8 13.22 -0.58 -13.55
N ILE A 9 12.47 -0.25 -12.50
CA ILE A 9 11.03 -0.40 -12.44
C ILE A 9 10.41 0.98 -12.24
N ALA A 10 9.61 1.42 -13.20
CA ALA A 10 8.79 2.62 -13.09
C ALA A 10 7.36 2.25 -12.71
N ILE A 11 6.84 2.86 -11.64
CA ILE A 11 5.47 2.71 -11.17
C ILE A 11 4.75 4.05 -11.38
N ILE A 12 3.65 4.02 -12.11
CA ILE A 12 2.86 5.23 -12.43
C ILE A 12 1.64 5.28 -11.50
N GLY A 13 1.64 6.25 -10.58
CA GLY A 13 0.65 6.48 -9.52
C GLY A 13 1.19 6.15 -8.13
N ALA A 14 1.12 7.11 -7.20
CA ALA A 14 1.50 6.94 -5.78
C ALA A 14 0.29 6.74 -4.85
N GLY A 15 -0.78 6.15 -5.37
CA GLY A 15 -1.89 5.65 -4.54
C GLY A 15 -1.54 4.38 -3.76
N MET A 16 -2.51 3.85 -3.00
CA MET A 16 -2.33 2.62 -2.19
C MET A 16 -1.77 1.43 -2.99
N GLY A 17 -2.23 1.25 -4.23
CA GLY A 17 -1.75 0.18 -5.11
C GLY A 17 -0.30 0.39 -5.56
N GLY A 18 0.06 1.61 -5.96
CA GLY A 18 1.40 1.93 -6.44
C GLY A 18 2.46 1.88 -5.33
N LEU A 19 2.16 2.50 -4.19
CA LEU A 19 3.03 2.43 -3.01
C LEU A 19 3.12 1.01 -2.45
N GLY A 20 2.00 0.27 -2.43
CA GLY A 20 1.98 -1.15 -2.05
C GLY A 20 2.84 -2.01 -2.97
N CYS A 21 2.79 -1.77 -4.28
CA CYS A 21 3.63 -2.44 -5.27
C CYS A 21 5.11 -2.13 -5.05
N ALA A 22 5.46 -0.85 -4.89
CA ALA A 22 6.83 -0.41 -4.63
C ALA A 22 7.41 -1.07 -3.37
N LEU A 23 6.64 -1.07 -2.27
CA LEU A 23 7.04 -1.70 -1.01
C LEU A 23 7.21 -3.22 -1.16
N ALA A 24 6.30 -3.90 -1.87
CA ALA A 24 6.39 -5.33 -2.10
C ALA A 24 7.66 -5.69 -2.90
N LEU A 25 7.99 -4.92 -3.93
CA LEU A 25 9.21 -5.08 -4.72
C LEU A 25 10.47 -4.81 -3.89
N ALA A 26 10.48 -3.72 -3.11
CA ALA A 26 11.59 -3.39 -2.22
C ALA A 26 11.84 -4.51 -1.20
N LYS A 27 10.80 -5.06 -0.57
CA LYS A 27 10.91 -6.22 0.34
C LYS A 27 11.40 -7.49 -0.34
N LYS A 28 11.19 -7.62 -1.66
CA LYS A 28 11.74 -8.72 -2.47
C LYS A 28 13.17 -8.46 -2.94
N GLY A 29 13.79 -7.32 -2.57
CA GLY A 29 15.18 -7.00 -2.86
C GLY A 29 15.43 -6.32 -4.20
N PHE A 30 14.39 -5.84 -4.89
CA PHE A 30 14.58 -5.01 -6.09
C PHE A 30 15.15 -3.65 -5.69
N LYS A 31 16.13 -3.15 -6.45
CA LYS A 31 16.95 -1.99 -6.03
C LYS A 31 16.58 -0.67 -6.72
N HIS A 32 16.06 -0.73 -7.94
CA HIS A 32 15.80 0.46 -8.76
C HIS A 32 14.31 0.61 -9.02
N ILE A 33 13.61 1.24 -8.07
CA ILE A 33 12.15 1.41 -8.10
C ILE A 33 11.85 2.91 -8.01
N ASP A 34 11.25 3.45 -9.06
CA ASP A 34 10.84 4.85 -9.14
C ASP A 34 9.31 4.92 -9.19
N VAL A 35 8.70 5.72 -8.31
CA VAL A 35 7.25 5.96 -8.27
C VAL A 35 6.97 7.38 -8.71
N TYR A 36 6.11 7.54 -9.70
CA TYR A 36 5.71 8.84 -10.26
C TYR A 36 4.26 9.12 -9.91
N GLU A 37 3.96 10.36 -9.50
CA GLU A 37 2.61 10.81 -9.20
C GLU A 37 2.38 12.17 -9.85
N THR A 38 1.21 12.35 -10.46
CA THR A 38 0.85 13.62 -11.09
C THR A 38 0.34 14.64 -10.07
N ALA A 39 -0.23 14.17 -8.96
CA ALA A 39 -0.66 15.04 -7.87
C ALA A 39 0.55 15.71 -7.21
N SER A 40 0.43 17.01 -6.93
CA SER A 40 1.49 17.78 -6.27
C SER A 40 1.68 17.40 -4.80
N ASN A 41 0.75 16.65 -4.22
CA ASN A 41 0.84 16.09 -2.88
C ASN A 41 0.07 14.77 -2.77
N LEU A 42 0.41 13.99 -1.74
CA LEU A 42 -0.40 12.85 -1.30
C LEU A 42 -1.56 13.41 -0.46
N GLY A 43 -2.65 13.76 -1.13
CA GLY A 43 -3.86 14.30 -0.51
C GLY A 43 -4.76 13.22 0.11
N PHE A 44 -5.61 13.64 1.04
CA PHE A 44 -6.65 12.80 1.64
C PHE A 44 -8.03 13.22 1.11
N VAL A 45 -8.88 12.25 0.77
CA VAL A 45 -10.23 12.50 0.22
C VAL A 45 -11.26 12.82 1.32
N GLY A 46 -10.95 12.55 2.60
CA GLY A 46 -11.90 12.80 3.70
C GLY A 46 -12.87 11.65 3.99
N ALA A 47 -12.75 10.52 3.30
CA ALA A 47 -13.71 9.41 3.38
C ALA A 47 -13.17 8.23 4.20
N GLY A 48 -14.04 7.58 4.96
CA GLY A 48 -13.73 6.30 5.60
C GLY A 48 -13.62 5.17 4.58
N ILE A 49 -12.64 4.28 4.76
CA ILE A 49 -12.49 3.04 3.98
C ILE A 49 -12.59 1.86 4.95
N GLN A 50 -13.42 0.88 4.59
CA GLN A 50 -13.52 -0.36 5.35
C GLN A 50 -12.28 -1.22 5.10
N MET A 51 -11.72 -1.78 6.18
CA MET A 51 -10.54 -2.63 6.15
C MET A 51 -10.95 -4.10 6.41
N PRO A 52 -11.40 -4.85 5.39
CA PRO A 52 -11.78 -6.23 5.57
C PRO A 52 -10.56 -7.13 5.86
N PRO A 53 -10.76 -8.30 6.48
CA PRO A 53 -9.64 -9.15 6.93
C PRO A 53 -8.63 -9.56 5.85
N ASN A 54 -9.06 -9.66 4.59
CA ASN A 54 -8.16 -9.95 3.47
C ASN A 54 -7.19 -8.80 3.16
N VAL A 55 -7.63 -7.56 3.29
CA VAL A 55 -6.77 -6.38 3.11
C VAL A 55 -5.79 -6.27 4.27
N VAL A 56 -6.29 -6.42 5.51
CA VAL A 56 -5.48 -6.42 6.73
C VAL A 56 -4.35 -7.43 6.65
N ARG A 57 -4.64 -8.67 6.22
CA ARG A 57 -3.63 -9.72 6.01
C ARG A 57 -2.52 -9.35 5.03
N VAL A 58 -2.82 -8.55 4.01
CA VAL A 58 -1.81 -8.09 3.04
C VAL A 58 -0.96 -6.98 3.66
N LEU A 59 -1.59 -6.00 4.31
CA LEU A 59 -0.90 -4.89 4.98
C LEU A 59 0.00 -5.38 6.11
N ASP A 60 -0.41 -6.42 6.84
CA ASP A 60 0.37 -7.04 7.90
C ASP A 60 1.64 -7.71 7.36
N ARG A 61 1.53 -8.47 6.26
CA ARG A 61 2.71 -9.03 5.56
C ARG A 61 3.65 -7.95 5.03
N LEU A 62 3.10 -6.80 4.66
CA LEU A 62 3.88 -5.63 4.25
C LEU A 62 4.44 -4.83 5.45
N GLY A 63 4.06 -5.17 6.69
CA GLY A 63 4.51 -4.50 7.91
C GLY A 63 3.85 -3.14 8.14
N CYS A 64 2.78 -2.82 7.42
CA CYS A 64 2.07 -1.55 7.52
C CYS A 64 0.91 -1.60 8.52
N TRP A 65 0.35 -2.79 8.77
CA TRP A 65 -0.85 -2.94 9.57
C TRP A 65 -0.74 -2.39 11.01
N PRO A 66 0.33 -2.65 11.78
CA PRO A 66 0.38 -2.24 13.20
C PRO A 66 0.20 -0.74 13.43
N GLU A 67 0.69 0.11 12.52
CA GLU A 67 0.50 1.56 12.62
C GLU A 67 -0.86 2.01 12.09
N ILE A 68 -1.39 1.33 11.07
CA ILE A 68 -2.72 1.62 10.50
C ILE A 68 -3.81 1.27 11.53
N GLU A 69 -3.70 0.13 12.20
CA GLU A 69 -4.66 -0.37 13.19
C GLU A 69 -4.91 0.64 14.31
N LYS A 70 -3.87 1.32 14.79
CA LYS A 70 -3.97 2.34 15.86
C LYS A 70 -4.89 3.51 15.51
N THR A 71 -5.12 3.75 14.22
CA THR A 71 -5.97 4.83 13.72
C THR A 71 -7.33 4.34 13.23
N CYS A 72 -7.56 3.02 13.25
CA CYS A 72 -8.82 2.43 12.81
C CYS A 72 -9.90 2.55 13.88
N THR A 73 -11.15 2.64 13.44
CA THR A 73 -12.32 2.48 14.31
C THR A 73 -12.78 1.03 14.23
N ASP A 74 -12.88 0.36 15.38
CA ASP A 74 -13.41 -1.00 15.45
C ASP A 74 -14.94 -0.99 15.29
N VAL A 75 -15.40 -1.46 14.14
CA VAL A 75 -16.82 -1.52 13.79
C VAL A 75 -17.45 -2.74 14.48
N LYS A 76 -18.06 -2.51 15.65
CA LYS A 76 -18.71 -3.57 16.45
C LYS A 76 -19.95 -4.18 15.81
N SER A 77 -20.66 -3.41 14.98
CA SER A 77 -21.84 -3.87 14.27
C SER A 77 -22.01 -3.07 12.99
N SER A 78 -22.56 -3.71 11.95
CA SER A 78 -22.95 -3.06 10.71
C SER A 78 -24.23 -3.75 10.22
N SER A 79 -25.28 -2.97 10.01
CA SER A 79 -26.52 -3.44 9.39
C SER A 79 -26.47 -3.11 7.90
N ILE A 80 -26.70 -4.12 7.07
CA ILE A 80 -27.01 -3.96 5.64
C ILE A 80 -28.52 -4.11 5.36
N ARG A 81 -29.31 -4.20 6.44
CA ARG A 81 -30.77 -4.03 6.42
C ARG A 81 -31.12 -2.58 6.69
#